data_AF-A0A6A7LKA3-F1
#
_entry.id   AF-A0A6A7LKA3-F1
#
_cell.length_a   1.000
_cell.length_b   1.000
_cell.length_c   1.000
_cell.angle_alpha   90.00
_cell.angle_beta   90.00
_cell.angle_gamma   90.00
#
_symmetry.space_group_name_H-M   'P 1'
#
loop_
_entity.id
_entity.type
_entity.pdbx_description
1 polymer ?
#
loop_
_entity_poly.entity_id
_entity_poly.type
_entity_poly.pdbx_seq_one_letter_code
_entity_poly.pdbx_strand_id
1 'polypeptide(L)'
;MSPYTKSQIIRDWLSGKRRSEISTKYGISTGAISNLVEEWRSSLGRSEFDSLREFVLEWRRSGITAAECALGMRIINLLRSLGIKEDQIYLFTNQIYEKCHYFDISPDTIVNTARQVVGLVNEVPIPEIPKYIQQKVLEKAKLEN
;
A
#
# COMPACT_ATOMS: atom_id res chain seq x y z
N MET A 1 29.27 11.68 -23.95
CA MET A 1 28.04 11.81 -23.16
C MET A 1 28.39 11.68 -21.68
N SER A 2 27.95 12.61 -20.83
CA SER A 2 28.30 12.59 -19.40
C SER A 2 27.57 11.46 -18.64
N PRO A 3 28.11 10.98 -17.50
CA PRO A 3 27.43 10.00 -16.65
C PRO A 3 26.02 10.47 -16.21
N TYR A 4 25.89 11.77 -15.90
CA TYR A 4 24.60 12.37 -15.55
C TYR A 4 23.57 12.24 -16.69
N THR A 5 23.98 12.57 -17.93
CA THR A 5 23.09 12.44 -19.10
C THR A 5 22.70 10.99 -19.35
N LYS A 6 23.63 10.04 -19.21
CA LYS A 6 23.35 8.60 -19.29
C LYS A 6 22.27 8.19 -18.27
N SER A 7 22.42 8.58 -17.00
CA SER A 7 21.42 8.27 -15.96
C SER A 7 20.05 8.91 -16.23
N GLN A 8 20.00 10.11 -16.80
CA GLN A 8 18.74 10.76 -17.17
C GLN A 8 18.03 10.05 -18.32
N ILE A 9 18.76 9.57 -19.33
CA ILE A 9 18.21 8.77 -20.43
C ILE A 9 17.61 7.47 -19.91
N ILE A 10 18.33 6.76 -19.03
CA ILE A 10 17.83 5.52 -18.40
C ILE A 10 16.56 5.80 -17.58
N ARG A 11 16.54 6.88 -16.79
CA ARG A 11 15.34 7.28 -16.02
C ARG A 11 14.15 7.54 -16.93
N ASP A 12 14.34 8.30 -18.01
CA ASP A 12 13.28 8.59 -18.98
C ASP A 12 12.76 7.31 -19.65
N TRP A 13 13.65 6.38 -19.98
CA TRP A 13 13.27 5.08 -20.56
C TRP A 13 12.50 4.20 -19.57
N LEU A 14 12.97 4.09 -18.32
CA LEU A 14 12.30 3.37 -17.22
C LEU A 14 10.92 3.94 -16.95
N SER A 15 10.77 5.25 -17.10
CA SER A 15 9.50 5.96 -16.96
C SER A 15 8.46 5.62 -18.05
N GLY A 16 8.85 4.87 -19.08
CA GLY A 16 7.96 4.44 -20.15
C GLY A 16 8.00 5.29 -21.42
N LYS A 17 8.88 6.30 -21.50
CA LYS A 17 9.04 7.09 -22.72
C LYS A 17 9.58 6.23 -23.86
N ARG A 18 9.11 6.49 -25.08
CA ARG A 18 9.59 5.84 -26.30
C ARG A 18 11.00 6.33 -26.61
N ARG A 19 11.81 5.46 -27.23
CA ARG A 19 13.18 5.80 -27.64
C ARG A 19 13.21 6.99 -28.63
N SER A 20 12.17 7.17 -29.44
CA SER A 20 12.03 8.33 -30.32
C SER A 20 11.87 9.64 -29.54
N GLU A 21 11.07 9.66 -28.47
CA GLU A 21 10.87 10.84 -27.62
C GLU A 21 12.16 11.21 -26.89
N ILE A 22 12.87 10.21 -26.38
CA ILE A 22 14.18 10.39 -25.73
C ILE A 22 15.22 10.87 -26.75
N SER A 23 15.21 10.32 -27.97
CA SER A 23 16.10 10.70 -29.06
C SER A 23 15.95 12.18 -29.39
N THR A 24 14.71 12.66 -29.56
CA THR A 24 14.41 14.08 -29.77
C THR A 24 14.87 14.94 -28.58
N LYS A 25 14.61 14.50 -27.34
CA LYS A 25 14.93 15.28 -26.13
C LYS A 25 16.44 15.46 -25.91
N TYR A 26 17.24 14.43 -26.17
CA TYR A 26 18.68 14.44 -25.87
C TYR A 26 19.57 14.60 -27.10
N GLY A 27 19.00 14.67 -28.31
CA GLY A 27 19.76 14.85 -29.56
C GLY A 27 20.65 13.66 -29.91
N ILE A 28 20.23 12.45 -29.56
CA ILE A 28 21.02 11.22 -29.76
C ILE A 28 20.22 10.19 -30.55
N SER A 29 20.90 9.31 -31.28
CA SER A 29 20.22 8.30 -32.07
C SER A 29 19.47 7.28 -31.20
N THR A 30 18.39 6.73 -31.74
CA THR A 30 17.65 5.63 -31.10
C THR A 30 18.52 4.40 -30.87
N GLY A 31 19.49 4.14 -31.76
CA GLY A 31 20.50 3.10 -31.60
C GLY A 31 21.43 3.33 -30.40
N ALA A 32 21.89 4.56 -30.18
CA ALA A 32 22.69 4.90 -29.01
C ALA A 32 21.90 4.72 -27.70
N ILE A 33 20.60 5.04 -27.70
CA ILE A 33 19.71 4.78 -26.56
C ILE A 33 19.55 3.26 -26.33
N SER A 34 19.35 2.48 -27.39
CA SER A 34 19.26 1.01 -27.27
C SER A 34 20.52 0.39 -26.68
N ASN A 35 21.70 0.82 -27.15
CA ASN A 35 22.98 0.33 -26.61
C ASN A 35 23.16 0.72 -25.15
N LEU A 36 22.79 1.95 -24.77
CA LEU A 36 22.86 2.42 -23.39
C LEU A 36 21.95 1.60 -22.48
N VAL A 37 20.72 1.31 -22.92
CA VAL A 37 19.77 0.47 -22.19
C VAL A 37 20.31 -0.94 -22.04
N GLU A 38 20.89 -1.51 -23.09
CA GLU A 38 21.44 -2.88 -23.06
C GLU A 38 22.68 -3.01 -22.18
N GLU A 39 23.57 -2.01 -22.20
CA GLU A 39 24.74 -1.91 -21.31
C GLU A 39 24.29 -1.92 -19.84
N TRP A 40 23.28 -1.10 -19.52
CA TRP A 40 22.73 -0.99 -18.17
C TRP A 40 21.98 -2.26 -17.75
N ARG A 41 21.19 -2.83 -18.66
CA ARG A 41 20.46 -4.09 -18.45
C ARG A 41 21.41 -5.26 -18.16
N SER A 42 22.54 -5.30 -18.84
CA SER A 42 23.57 -6.31 -18.63
C SER A 42 24.27 -6.17 -17.27
N SER A 43 24.36 -4.96 -16.72
CA SER A 43 24.98 -4.73 -15.40
C SER A 43 24.13 -5.14 -14.19
N LEU A 44 22.80 -5.28 -14.35
CA LEU A 44 21.86 -5.58 -13.26
C LEU A 44 21.27 -7.00 -13.34
N GLY A 45 21.48 -7.70 -14.46
CA GLY A 45 20.75 -8.92 -14.81
C GLY A 45 19.56 -8.61 -15.72
N ARG A 46 19.47 -9.32 -16.85
CA ARG A 46 18.49 -9.02 -17.90
C ARG A 46 17.04 -9.23 -17.45
N SER A 47 16.79 -10.11 -16.48
CA SER A 47 15.44 -10.45 -16.02
C SER A 47 14.92 -9.41 -15.04
N GLU A 48 15.78 -9.00 -14.10
CA GLU A 48 15.49 -8.04 -13.05
C GLU A 48 15.10 -6.67 -13.62
N PHE A 49 15.73 -6.29 -14.73
CA PHE A 49 15.51 -5.00 -15.36
C PHE A 49 14.16 -4.87 -16.07
N ASP A 50 13.72 -5.92 -16.76
CA ASP A 50 12.39 -5.91 -17.41
C ASP A 50 11.29 -5.95 -16.35
N SER A 51 11.46 -6.76 -15.30
CA SER A 51 10.53 -6.77 -14.17
C SER A 51 10.43 -5.40 -13.47
N LEU A 52 11.55 -4.69 -13.31
CA LEU A 52 11.55 -3.32 -12.76
C LEU A 52 10.82 -2.34 -13.67
N ARG A 53 11.00 -2.45 -14.99
CA ARG A 53 10.30 -1.58 -15.93
C ARG A 53 8.80 -1.87 -15.92
N GLU A 54 8.40 -3.13 -15.96
CA GLU A 54 7.00 -3.54 -15.86
C GLU A 54 6.38 -3.02 -14.57
N PHE A 55 7.07 -3.19 -13.44
CA PHE A 55 6.66 -2.63 -12.15
C PHE A 55 6.44 -1.12 -12.21
N VAL A 56 7.39 -0.34 -12.76
CA VAL A 56 7.26 1.13 -12.87
C VAL A 56 6.09 1.53 -13.78
N LEU A 57 5.84 0.78 -14.86
CA LEU A 57 4.73 1.05 -15.77
C LEU A 57 3.39 0.74 -15.11
N GLU A 58 3.26 -0.42 -14.45
CA GLU A 58 2.06 -0.80 -13.71
C GLU A 58 1.78 0.16 -12.55
N TRP A 59 2.82 0.54 -11.80
CA TRP A 59 2.73 1.52 -10.73
C TRP A 59 2.28 2.91 -11.24
N ARG A 60 2.75 3.35 -12.41
CA ARG A 60 2.24 4.58 -13.04
C ARG A 60 0.78 4.46 -13.47
N ARG A 61 0.39 3.32 -14.01
CA ARG A 61 -1.00 3.05 -14.44
C ARG A 61 -1.97 2.99 -13.27
N SER A 62 -1.51 2.53 -12.11
CA SER A 62 -2.34 2.45 -10.91
C SER A 62 -2.65 3.83 -10.31
N GLY A 63 -1.97 4.90 -10.75
CA GLY A 63 -2.15 6.26 -10.23
C GLY A 63 -1.62 6.46 -8.81
N ILE A 64 -0.91 5.47 -8.25
CA ILE A 64 -0.40 5.51 -6.88
C ILE A 64 0.94 6.26 -6.86
N THR A 65 1.11 7.15 -5.90
CA THR A 65 2.36 7.90 -5.67
C THR A 65 3.36 7.10 -4.81
N ALA A 66 4.61 7.56 -4.77
CA ALA A 66 5.64 6.88 -3.95
C ALA A 66 5.33 6.97 -2.46
N ALA A 67 4.73 8.08 -2.04
CA ALA A 67 4.26 8.30 -0.69
C ALA A 67 3.15 7.31 -0.31
N GLU A 68 2.20 7.07 -1.22
CA GLU A 68 1.12 6.09 -1.00
C GLU A 68 1.63 4.65 -0.97
N CYS A 69 2.61 4.29 -1.81
CA CYS A 69 3.30 3.00 -1.69
C CYS A 69 3.99 2.84 -0.32
N ALA A 70 4.70 3.88 0.14
CA ALA A 70 5.34 3.87 1.44
C ALA A 70 4.32 3.75 2.59
N LEU A 71 3.18 4.43 2.47
CA LEU A 71 2.07 4.30 3.40
C LEU A 71 1.50 2.87 3.40
N GLY A 72 1.24 2.30 2.22
CA GLY A 72 0.78 0.93 2.06
C GLY A 72 1.73 -0.09 2.70
N MET A 73 3.05 0.07 2.49
CA MET A 73 4.06 -0.77 3.16
C MET A 73 3.98 -0.66 4.69
N ARG A 74 3.81 0.55 5.24
CA ARG A 74 3.65 0.74 6.70
C ARG A 74 2.38 0.07 7.22
N ILE A 75 1.27 0.18 6.50
CA ILE A 75 0.00 -0.47 6.86
C ILE A 75 0.15 -1.99 6.84
N ILE A 76 0.74 -2.57 5.79
CA ILE A 76 0.98 -4.01 5.67
C ILE A 76 1.84 -4.51 6.84
N ASN A 77 2.91 -3.79 7.19
CA ASN A 77 3.74 -4.15 8.33
C ASN A 77 3.00 -4.07 9.67
N LEU A 78 2.12 -3.09 9.85
CA LEU A 78 1.27 -3.01 11.04
C LEU A 78 0.30 -4.19 11.13
N LEU A 79 -0.35 -4.55 10.03
CA LEU A 79 -1.27 -5.69 9.96
C LEU A 79 -0.54 -7.02 10.27
N ARG A 80 0.70 -7.18 9.80
CA ARG A 80 1.55 -8.32 10.17
C ARG A 80 1.83 -8.36 11.67
N SER A 81 2.13 -7.23 12.29
CA SER A 81 2.33 -7.14 13.75
C SER A 81 1.07 -7.46 14.56
N LEU A 82 -0.12 -7.30 13.96
CA LEU A 82 -1.40 -7.73 14.54
C LEU A 82 -1.68 -9.23 14.35
N GLY A 83 -0.77 -9.98 13.70
CA GLY A 83 -0.90 -11.41 13.46
C GLY A 83 -1.67 -11.78 12.19
N ILE A 84 -1.98 -10.81 11.32
CA ILE A 84 -2.65 -11.07 10.03
C ILE A 84 -1.60 -11.53 9.02
N LYS A 85 -1.81 -12.70 8.40
CA LYS A 85 -0.91 -13.23 7.37
C LYS A 85 -1.10 -12.46 6.05
N GLU A 86 -0.05 -12.39 5.25
CA GLU A 86 -0.02 -11.59 4.02
C GLU A 86 -1.09 -12.00 3.00
N ASP A 87 -1.30 -13.30 2.82
CA ASP A 87 -2.35 -13.88 1.99
C ASP A 87 -3.78 -13.61 2.52
N GLN A 88 -3.89 -13.19 3.77
CA GLN A 88 -5.16 -12.90 4.44
C GLN A 88 -5.46 -11.41 4.53
N ILE A 89 -4.50 -10.51 4.27
CA ILE A 89 -4.70 -9.07 4.42
C ILE A 89 -5.89 -8.60 3.58
N TYR A 90 -5.88 -8.91 2.28
CA TYR A 90 -6.96 -8.51 1.38
C TYR A 90 -8.29 -9.14 1.80
N LEU A 91 -8.30 -10.45 2.07
CA LEU A 91 -9.50 -11.20 2.46
C LEU A 91 -10.13 -10.62 3.73
N PHE A 92 -9.32 -10.35 4.76
CA PHE A 92 -9.79 -9.77 6.01
C PHE A 92 -10.37 -8.37 5.81
N THR A 93 -9.67 -7.50 5.08
CA THR A 93 -10.17 -6.14 4.80
C THR A 93 -11.46 -6.18 3.97
N ASN A 94 -11.56 -7.08 3.01
CA ASN A 94 -12.74 -7.24 2.16
C ASN A 94 -13.93 -7.77 2.97
N GLN A 95 -13.71 -8.73 3.88
CA GLN A 95 -14.76 -9.23 4.76
C GLN A 95 -15.37 -8.14 5.66
N ILE A 96 -14.54 -7.22 6.17
CA ILE A 96 -15.05 -6.07 6.93
C ILE A 96 -15.92 -5.20 6.03
N TYR A 97 -15.42 -4.86 4.85
CA TYR A 97 -16.14 -4.03 3.87
C TYR A 97 -17.48 -4.66 3.44
N GLU A 98 -17.48 -5.94 3.07
CA GLU A 98 -18.67 -6.67 2.66
C GLU A 98 -19.70 -6.77 3.78
N LYS A 99 -19.27 -7.01 5.01
CA LYS A 99 -20.20 -7.03 6.17
C LYS A 99 -20.76 -5.65 6.45
N CYS A 100 -19.95 -4.60 6.38
CA CYS A 100 -20.44 -3.22 6.47
C CYS A 100 -21.53 -2.96 5.44
N HIS A 101 -21.28 -3.31 4.18
CA HIS A 101 -22.26 -3.15 3.11
C HIS A 101 -23.51 -4.01 3.32
N TYR A 102 -23.35 -5.27 3.69
CA TYR A 102 -24.46 -6.21 3.88
C TYR A 102 -25.40 -5.80 5.02
N PHE A 103 -24.84 -5.29 6.12
CA PHE A 103 -25.60 -4.85 7.30
C PHE A 103 -25.95 -3.35 7.30
N ASP A 104 -25.66 -2.62 6.22
CA ASP A 104 -25.80 -1.16 6.12
C ASP A 104 -25.12 -0.41 7.28
N ILE A 105 -23.97 -0.92 7.71
CA ILE A 105 -23.13 -0.33 8.75
C ILE A 105 -22.12 0.57 8.07
N SER A 106 -22.16 1.88 8.39
CA SER A 106 -21.10 2.80 7.97
C SER A 106 -19.72 2.27 8.41
N PRO A 107 -18.72 2.24 7.52
CA PRO A 107 -17.35 1.85 7.88
C PRO A 107 -16.80 2.66 9.07
N ASP A 108 -17.20 3.93 9.22
CA ASP A 108 -16.81 4.76 10.35
C ASP A 108 -17.30 4.22 11.69
N THR A 109 -18.45 3.53 11.70
CA THR A 109 -18.96 2.87 12.91
C THR A 109 -17.98 1.81 13.39
N ILE A 110 -17.45 0.97 12.50
CA ILE A 110 -16.46 -0.06 12.87
C ILE A 110 -15.19 0.59 13.41
N VAL A 111 -14.70 1.62 12.74
CA VAL A 111 -13.50 2.35 13.18
C VAL A 111 -13.72 2.99 14.55
N ASN A 112 -14.88 3.63 14.77
CA ASN A 112 -15.21 4.27 16.04
C ASN A 112 -15.43 3.25 17.15
N THR A 113 -16.08 2.12 16.88
CA THR A 113 -16.20 1.01 17.83
C THR A 113 -14.83 0.46 18.21
N ALA A 114 -13.93 0.25 17.26
CA ALA A 114 -12.56 -0.18 17.55
C ALA A 114 -11.82 0.83 18.45
N ARG A 115 -11.97 2.14 18.19
CA ARG A 115 -11.41 3.19 19.06
C ARG A 115 -12.01 3.16 20.48
N GLN A 116 -13.32 2.97 20.61
CA GLN A 116 -13.98 2.87 21.92
C GLN A 116 -13.47 1.66 22.70
N VAL A 117 -13.34 0.51 22.05
CA VAL A 117 -12.77 -0.70 22.66
C VAL A 117 -11.35 -0.43 23.15
N VAL A 118 -10.49 0.15 22.30
CA VAL A 118 -9.12 0.52 22.69
C VAL A 118 -9.09 1.51 23.86
N GLY A 119 -10.01 2.49 23.89
CA GLY A 119 -10.13 3.43 25.00
C GLY A 119 -10.49 2.76 26.33
N LEU A 120 -11.37 1.77 26.29
CA LEU A 120 -11.79 0.98 27.47
C LEU A 120 -10.67 0.12 28.05
N VAL A 121 -9.67 -0.28 27.24
CA VAL A 121 -8.56 -1.11 27.72
C VAL A 121 -7.74 -0.45 28.82
N ASN A 122 -7.75 0.89 28.89
CA ASN A 122 -7.08 1.62 29.97
C ASN A 122 -7.72 1.38 31.35
N GLU A 123 -8.98 0.92 31.38
CA GLU A 123 -9.76 0.70 32.60
C GLU A 123 -10.08 -0.78 32.83
N VAL A 124 -10.25 -1.54 31.74
CA VAL A 124 -10.73 -2.93 31.77
C VAL A 124 -9.94 -3.79 30.77
N PRO A 125 -9.31 -4.91 31.19
CA PRO A 125 -8.64 -5.81 30.26
C PRO A 125 -9.57 -6.29 29.13
N ILE A 126 -9.08 -6.38 27.88
CA ILE A 126 -9.88 -6.79 26.71
C ILE A 126 -10.78 -8.01 26.97
N PRO A 127 -10.28 -9.12 27.59
CA PRO A 127 -11.11 -10.30 27.84
C PRO A 127 -12.28 -10.05 28.80
N GLU A 128 -12.18 -9.03 29.65
CA GLU A 128 -13.17 -8.70 30.67
C GLU A 128 -14.20 -7.65 30.22
N ILE A 129 -13.93 -6.95 29.10
CA ILE A 129 -14.84 -5.94 28.54
C ILE A 129 -16.28 -6.46 28.40
N PRO A 130 -16.55 -7.68 27.87
CA PRO A 130 -17.92 -8.18 27.78
C PRO A 130 -18.62 -8.28 29.13
N LYS A 131 -17.91 -8.77 30.16
CA LYS A 131 -18.43 -8.90 31.52
C LYS A 131 -18.67 -7.54 32.16
N TYR A 132 -17.75 -6.60 31.96
CA TYR A 132 -17.88 -5.22 32.44
C TYR A 132 -19.10 -4.51 31.85
N ILE A 133 -19.34 -4.66 30.54
CA ILE A 133 -20.53 -4.11 29.87
C ILE A 133 -21.80 -4.70 30.48
N GLN A 134 -21.86 -6.03 30.67
CA GLN A 134 -23.02 -6.69 31.28
C GLN A 134 -23.29 -6.16 32.70
N GLN A 135 -22.24 -5.98 33.52
CA GLN A 135 -22.37 -5.41 34.86
C GLN A 135 -22.94 -3.99 34.82
N LYS A 136 -22.43 -3.12 33.93
CA LYS A 136 -22.90 -1.73 33.81
C LYS A 136 -24.36 -1.64 33.34
N VAL A 137 -24.78 -2.53 32.43
CA VAL A 137 -26.19 -2.62 32.01
C VAL A 137 -27.09 -2.99 33.19
N LEU A 138 -26.68 -3.95 34.02
CA LEU A 138 -27.43 -4.36 35.22
C LEU A 138 -27.48 -3.26 36.29
N GLU A 139 -26.37 -2.53 36.51
CA GLU A 139 -26.31 -1.39 37.43
C GLU A 139 -27.27 -0.28 36.99
N LYS A 140 -27.26 0.07 35.69
CA LYS A 140 -28.15 1.08 35.13
C LYS A 140 -29.63 0.70 35.29
N ALA A 141 -29.99 -0.55 34.97
CA ALA A 141 -31.37 -1.02 35.10
C ALA A 141 -31.89 -1.00 36.54
N LYS A 142 -31.01 -1.12 37.55
CA LYS A 142 -31.39 -1.00 38.96
C LYS A 142 -31.59 0.44 39.43
N LEU A 143 -31.03 1.42 38.72
CA LEU A 143 -31.14 2.85 39.04
C LEU A 143 -32.33 3.51 38.33
N GLU A 144 -32.81 2.90 37.25
CA GLU A 144 -33.97 3.34 36.47
C GLU A 144 -35.30 2.69 36.92
N ASN A 145 -35.24 1.75 37.87
CA ASN A 145 -36.38 1.17 38.59
C ASN A 145 -36.49 1.77 40.00
#